data_AF-A0A7C1JW89-F1
#
_entry.id   AF-A0A7C1JW89-F1
#
_cell.length_a   1.000
_cell.length_b   1.000
_cell.length_c   1.000
_cell.angle_alpha   90.00
_cell.angle_beta   90.00
_cell.angle_gamma   90.00
#
_symmetry.space_group_name_H-M   'P 1'
#
loop_
_entity.id
_entity.type
_entity.pdbx_description
1 polymer ?
#
loop_
_entity_poly.entity_id
_entity_poly.type
_entity_poly.pdbx_seq_one_letter_code
_entity_poly.pdbx_strand_id
1 'polypeptide(L)'
;MTTNANQKWMIWLTPQSRIELSGTATAELLRPGMCVRLHAAIDKQGNVTEKVEQITIFTPERRTTFGLWSEAGKEQFGKGGEAKVYEVVGRIAGAQQGKLAIVAGSATLKFELAEQAKIDVNLSDLSLARPGDKITVRGRMFPGQPGVGQAAEVRVVAAAVLGAAKTKPTKPEPKSKKPATATKEE
;
A
#
# COMPACT_ATOMS: atom_id res chain seq x y z
N MET A 1 13.19 5.33 -17.98
CA MET A 1 13.43 5.96 -16.67
C MET A 1 14.75 6.72 -16.70
N THR A 2 14.90 7.77 -15.89
CA THR A 2 16.18 8.49 -15.75
C THR A 2 16.76 8.16 -14.38
N THR A 3 18.02 7.73 -14.34
CA THR A 3 18.72 7.43 -13.08
C THR A 3 19.20 8.70 -12.39
N ASN A 4 19.63 8.59 -11.14
CA ASN A 4 20.32 9.66 -10.40
C ASN A 4 21.61 10.14 -11.10
N ALA A 5 22.21 9.31 -11.96
CA ALA A 5 23.34 9.68 -12.81
C ALA A 5 22.93 10.37 -14.13
N ASN A 6 21.67 10.80 -14.24
CA ASN A 6 21.08 11.42 -15.44
C ASN A 6 21.16 10.54 -16.71
N GLN A 7 21.26 9.22 -16.52
CA GLN A 7 21.27 8.27 -17.64
C GLN A 7 19.85 7.84 -17.98
N LYS A 8 19.52 7.83 -19.26
CA LYS A 8 18.24 7.30 -19.75
C LYS A 8 18.36 5.79 -19.93
N TRP A 9 17.48 5.06 -19.26
CA TRP A 9 17.39 3.61 -19.34
C TRP A 9 16.01 3.17 -19.83
N MET A 10 16.00 2.23 -20.77
CA MET A 10 14.83 1.46 -21.17
C MET A 10 14.89 0.09 -20.50
N ILE A 11 13.92 -0.18 -19.62
CA ILE A 11 13.85 -1.43 -18.87
C ILE A 11 12.73 -2.28 -19.43
N TRP A 12 13.09 -3.48 -19.86
CA TRP A 12 12.14 -4.50 -20.25
C TRP A 12 11.65 -5.26 -19.02
N LEU A 13 10.33 -5.31 -18.85
CA LEU A 13 9.65 -6.14 -17.86
C LEU A 13 9.20 -7.42 -18.56
N THR A 14 9.55 -8.56 -17.99
CA THR A 14 9.01 -9.86 -18.42
C THR A 14 7.93 -10.31 -17.45
N PRO A 15 7.06 -11.27 -17.82
CA PRO A 15 6.08 -11.84 -16.89
C PRO A 15 6.68 -12.46 -15.63
N GLN A 16 7.99 -12.75 -15.63
CA GLN A 16 8.75 -13.26 -14.49
C GLN A 16 9.36 -12.15 -13.62
N SER A 17 9.37 -10.90 -14.08
CA SER A 17 9.85 -9.77 -13.29
C SER A 17 8.99 -9.61 -12.05
N ARG A 18 9.61 -9.62 -10.87
CA ARG A 18 8.91 -9.32 -9.62
C ARG A 18 8.69 -7.82 -9.51
N ILE A 19 7.45 -7.40 -9.45
CA ILE A 19 7.08 -5.99 -9.26
C ILE A 19 6.50 -5.86 -7.86
N GLU A 20 6.96 -4.86 -7.11
CA GLU A 20 6.44 -4.53 -5.78
C GLU A 20 6.33 -3.02 -5.64
N LEU A 21 5.14 -2.54 -5.28
CA LEU A 21 4.85 -1.16 -4.95
C LEU A 21 4.43 -1.10 -3.49
N SER A 22 5.19 -0.32 -2.72
CA SER A 22 4.98 -0.12 -1.29
C SER A 22 4.66 1.34 -0.98
N GLY A 23 3.78 1.59 -0.02
CA GLY A 23 3.43 2.94 0.41
C GLY A 23 2.37 2.97 1.49
N THR A 24 2.02 4.18 1.93
CA THR A 24 0.88 4.43 2.82
C THR A 24 -0.25 5.08 2.05
N ALA A 25 -1.51 4.83 2.43
CA ALA A 25 -2.69 5.38 1.78
C ALA A 25 -3.68 6.03 2.74
N THR A 26 -4.60 6.81 2.19
CA THR A 26 -5.82 7.29 2.88
C THR A 26 -7.00 6.38 2.57
N ALA A 27 -8.06 6.48 3.38
CA ALA A 27 -9.29 5.70 3.21
C ALA A 27 -9.97 5.95 1.85
N GLU A 28 -9.70 7.08 1.19
CA GLU A 28 -10.17 7.40 -0.17
C GLU A 28 -9.65 6.44 -1.24
N LEU A 29 -8.54 5.73 -0.98
CA LEU A 29 -8.01 4.71 -1.87
C LEU A 29 -8.82 3.42 -1.81
N LEU A 30 -9.54 3.15 -0.71
CA LEU A 30 -10.26 1.91 -0.50
C LEU A 30 -11.45 1.82 -1.46
N ARG A 31 -11.38 0.89 -2.39
CA ARG A 31 -12.42 0.66 -3.40
C ARG A 31 -12.90 -0.78 -3.41
N PRO A 32 -14.16 -1.02 -3.80
CA PRO A 32 -14.64 -2.38 -4.06
C PRO A 32 -13.71 -3.13 -5.03
N GLY A 33 -13.47 -4.40 -4.75
CA GLY A 33 -12.60 -5.29 -5.52
C GLY A 33 -11.15 -5.38 -5.01
N MET A 34 -10.68 -4.45 -4.18
CA MET A 34 -9.33 -4.52 -3.61
C MET A 34 -9.21 -5.64 -2.59
N CYS A 35 -8.09 -6.36 -2.60
CA CYS A 35 -7.77 -7.34 -1.57
C CYS A 35 -7.09 -6.66 -0.39
N VAL A 36 -7.52 -6.99 0.81
CA VAL A 36 -7.05 -6.37 2.04
C VAL A 36 -6.85 -7.42 3.12
N ARG A 37 -5.90 -7.14 4.00
CA ARG A 37 -5.61 -7.88 5.22
C ARG A 37 -5.70 -6.93 6.39
N LEU A 38 -6.37 -7.35 7.46
CA LEU A 38 -6.49 -6.56 8.69
C LEU A 38 -6.70 -7.47 9.89
N HIS A 39 -6.46 -6.94 11.08
CA HIS A 39 -6.80 -7.61 12.34
C HIS A 39 -8.02 -6.93 12.93
N ALA A 40 -9.04 -7.70 13.31
CA ALA A 40 -10.27 -7.18 13.88
C ALA A 40 -10.75 -8.05 15.05
N ALA A 41 -11.27 -7.42 16.10
CA ALA A 41 -11.96 -8.08 17.19
C ALA A 41 -13.39 -8.42 16.76
N ILE A 42 -13.69 -9.71 16.57
CA ILE A 42 -14.98 -10.19 16.06
C ILE A 42 -15.72 -10.98 17.14
N ASP A 43 -17.00 -10.65 17.34
CA ASP A 43 -17.90 -11.35 18.25
C ASP A 43 -18.41 -12.69 17.68
N LYS A 44 -19.20 -13.42 18.48
CA LYS A 44 -19.85 -14.68 18.08
C LYS A 44 -20.80 -14.54 16.89
N GLN A 45 -21.41 -13.37 16.75
CA GLN A 45 -22.37 -13.07 15.70
C GLN A 45 -21.69 -12.65 14.39
N GLY A 46 -20.36 -12.51 14.39
CA GLY A 46 -19.59 -12.05 13.24
C GLY A 46 -19.54 -10.53 13.10
N ASN A 47 -19.91 -9.76 14.14
CA ASN A 47 -19.76 -8.32 14.15
C ASN A 47 -18.39 -7.93 14.67
N VAL A 48 -17.80 -6.96 13.99
CA VAL A 48 -16.57 -6.33 14.44
C VAL A 48 -16.92 -5.35 15.57
N THR A 49 -16.33 -5.58 16.74
CA THR A 49 -16.64 -4.84 17.97
C THR A 49 -15.82 -3.56 18.12
N GLU A 50 -14.61 -3.54 17.54
CA GLU A 50 -13.68 -2.42 17.63
C GLU A 50 -13.42 -1.78 16.26
N LYS A 51 -13.11 -0.47 16.26
CA LYS A 51 -12.71 0.20 15.03
C LYS A 51 -11.37 -0.36 14.56
N VAL A 52 -11.24 -0.60 13.25
CA VAL A 52 -9.99 -1.13 12.70
C VAL A 52 -8.97 -0.01 12.58
N GLU A 53 -7.83 -0.18 13.25
CA GLU A 53 -6.74 0.80 13.26
C GLU A 53 -5.72 0.58 12.14
N GLN A 54 -5.61 -0.63 11.60
CA GLN A 54 -4.64 -0.94 10.55
C GLN A 54 -5.22 -1.84 9.46
N ILE A 55 -5.00 -1.46 8.21
CA ILE A 55 -5.36 -2.24 7.02
C ILE A 55 -4.17 -2.30 6.08
N THR A 56 -3.88 -3.48 5.55
CA THR A 56 -2.92 -3.65 4.46
C THR A 56 -3.66 -3.99 3.17
N ILE A 57 -3.56 -3.14 2.16
CA ILE A 57 -3.99 -3.44 0.80
C ILE A 57 -2.89 -4.26 0.13
N PHE A 58 -3.25 -5.39 -0.46
CA PHE A 58 -2.27 -6.22 -1.17
C PHE A 58 -2.80 -6.83 -2.46
N THR A 59 -1.90 -7.22 -3.37
CA THR A 59 -2.28 -8.01 -4.55
C THR A 59 -2.24 -9.51 -4.22
N PRO A 60 -3.32 -10.28 -4.43
CA PRO A 60 -3.34 -11.68 -4.07
C PRO A 60 -2.42 -12.50 -4.98
N GLU A 61 -1.61 -13.35 -4.37
CA GLU A 61 -0.81 -14.35 -5.07
C GLU A 61 -1.61 -15.64 -5.25
N ARG A 62 -1.14 -16.56 -6.10
CA ARG A 62 -1.83 -17.86 -6.33
C ARG A 62 -2.07 -18.67 -5.06
N ARG A 63 -1.26 -18.45 -4.02
CA ARG A 63 -1.35 -19.14 -2.71
C ARG A 63 -2.09 -18.33 -1.64
N THR A 64 -2.55 -17.11 -1.96
CA THR A 64 -3.35 -16.32 -1.02
C THR A 64 -4.65 -17.06 -0.74
N THR A 65 -4.84 -17.44 0.52
CA THR A 65 -6.11 -17.98 0.98
C THR A 65 -6.93 -16.81 1.51
N PHE A 66 -8.21 -16.75 1.17
CA PHE A 66 -9.16 -15.79 1.72
C PHE A 66 -9.99 -16.45 2.84
N GLY A 67 -10.30 -15.70 3.90
CA GLY A 67 -10.92 -16.27 5.10
C GLY A 67 -10.65 -15.50 6.39
N LEU A 68 -10.87 -16.21 7.49
CA LEU A 68 -10.67 -15.76 8.86
C LEU A 68 -9.67 -16.71 9.52
N TRP A 69 -8.63 -16.15 10.13
CA TRP A 69 -7.65 -16.90 10.90
C TRP A 69 -7.65 -16.36 12.32
N SER A 70 -7.79 -17.26 13.27
CA SER A 70 -7.53 -16.99 14.68
C SER A 70 -6.17 -17.57 15.06
N GLU A 71 -5.68 -17.24 16.25
CA GLU A 71 -4.51 -17.93 16.83
C GLU A 71 -4.71 -19.45 16.93
N ALA A 72 -5.95 -19.94 17.01
CA ALA A 72 -6.29 -21.37 17.05
C ALA A 72 -6.39 -22.02 15.65
N GLY A 73 -6.21 -21.25 14.56
CA GLY A 73 -6.29 -21.72 13.19
C GLY A 73 -7.47 -21.12 12.40
N LYS A 74 -7.80 -21.76 11.27
CA LYS A 74 -8.87 -21.31 10.36
C LYS A 74 -10.24 -21.65 10.97
N GLU A 75 -10.90 -20.66 11.57
CA GLU A 75 -12.17 -20.83 12.28
C GLU A 75 -13.31 -20.09 11.56
N GLN A 76 -14.52 -20.67 11.64
CA GLN A 76 -15.77 -19.91 11.55
C GLN A 76 -16.09 -19.42 12.97
N PHE A 77 -16.60 -18.18 13.11
CA PHE A 77 -16.83 -17.46 14.37
C PHE A 77 -17.01 -18.37 15.60
N GLY A 78 -16.12 -18.23 16.59
CA GLY A 78 -16.02 -19.16 17.70
C GLY A 78 -17.31 -19.28 18.53
N LYS A 79 -17.60 -20.48 19.02
CA LYS A 79 -18.66 -20.72 20.02
C LYS A 79 -18.11 -20.39 21.42
N GLY A 80 -18.10 -19.12 21.85
CA GLY A 80 -17.64 -18.74 23.21
C GLY A 80 -17.63 -17.23 23.46
N GLY A 81 -18.00 -16.79 24.67
CA GLY A 81 -18.57 -15.47 25.08
C GLY A 81 -17.97 -14.15 24.61
N GLU A 82 -16.78 -14.15 24.02
CA GLU A 82 -15.90 -12.98 24.00
C GLU A 82 -15.39 -12.71 22.59
N ALA A 83 -15.27 -11.43 22.25
CA ALA A 83 -14.70 -11.01 20.98
C ALA A 83 -13.23 -11.45 20.90
N LYS A 84 -12.88 -12.16 19.83
CA LYS A 84 -11.50 -12.60 19.59
C LYS A 84 -10.90 -11.82 18.44
N VAL A 85 -9.59 -11.60 18.48
CA VAL A 85 -8.85 -10.99 17.38
C VAL A 85 -8.66 -12.03 16.28
N TYR A 86 -9.16 -11.71 15.09
CA TYR A 86 -8.98 -12.52 13.88
C TYR A 86 -8.14 -11.74 12.86
N GLU A 87 -7.21 -12.43 12.22
CA GLU A 87 -6.65 -11.99 10.94
C GLU A 87 -7.69 -12.24 9.86
N VAL A 88 -8.13 -11.17 9.21
CA VAL A 88 -9.11 -11.18 8.13
C VAL A 88 -8.35 -10.96 6.83
N VAL A 89 -8.44 -11.91 5.90
CA VAL A 89 -7.92 -11.74 4.54
C VAL A 89 -9.09 -11.86 3.57
N GLY A 90 -9.42 -10.75 2.90
CA GLY A 90 -10.64 -10.66 2.12
C GLY A 90 -10.56 -9.65 0.98
N ARG A 91 -11.69 -9.48 0.30
CA ARG A 91 -11.91 -8.46 -0.72
C ARG A 91 -12.91 -7.43 -0.23
N ILE A 92 -12.66 -6.15 -0.48
CA ILE A 92 -13.63 -5.10 -0.20
C ILE A 92 -14.82 -5.29 -1.14
N ALA A 93 -16.01 -5.53 -0.57
CA ALA A 93 -17.27 -5.54 -1.30
C ALA A 93 -17.88 -4.13 -1.41
N GLY A 94 -17.66 -3.27 -0.41
CA GLY A 94 -18.19 -1.92 -0.38
C GLY A 94 -17.38 -1.02 0.54
N ALA A 95 -17.23 0.25 0.15
CA ALA A 95 -16.61 1.30 0.96
C ALA A 95 -17.48 2.57 0.85
N GLN A 96 -18.10 2.98 1.95
CA GLN A 96 -18.95 4.18 2.01
C GLN A 96 -18.78 4.90 3.35
N GLN A 97 -18.34 6.17 3.31
CA GLN A 97 -18.28 7.06 4.49
C GLN A 97 -17.66 6.41 5.74
N GLY A 98 -16.50 5.77 5.60
CA GLY A 98 -15.78 5.12 6.71
C GLY A 98 -16.30 3.73 7.11
N LYS A 99 -17.45 3.30 6.55
CA LYS A 99 -17.96 1.93 6.69
C LYS A 99 -17.44 1.05 5.56
N LEU A 100 -16.81 -0.05 5.92
CA LEU A 100 -16.24 -1.02 5.00
C LEU A 100 -16.95 -2.35 5.14
N ALA A 101 -17.23 -2.98 4.00
CA ALA A 101 -17.69 -4.35 3.93
C ALA A 101 -16.62 -5.19 3.24
N ILE A 102 -16.15 -6.25 3.90
CA ILE A 102 -15.17 -7.19 3.36
C ILE A 102 -15.77 -8.57 3.26
N VAL A 103 -15.52 -9.25 2.15
CA VAL A 103 -15.82 -10.66 1.96
C VAL A 103 -14.54 -11.45 2.13
N ALA A 104 -14.50 -12.26 3.18
CA ALA A 104 -13.36 -13.07 3.59
C ALA A 104 -13.74 -14.56 3.52
N GLY A 105 -13.54 -15.17 2.35
CA GLY A 105 -13.99 -16.54 2.09
C GLY A 105 -15.52 -16.64 2.10
N SER A 106 -16.07 -17.41 3.04
CA SER A 106 -17.53 -17.57 3.22
C SER A 106 -18.16 -16.53 4.16
N ALA A 107 -17.36 -15.69 4.82
CA ALA A 107 -17.85 -14.70 5.77
C ALA A 107 -17.87 -13.30 5.15
N THR A 108 -18.88 -12.50 5.50
CA THR A 108 -18.94 -11.07 5.19
C THR A 108 -18.87 -10.29 6.49
N LEU A 109 -17.89 -9.39 6.60
CA LEU A 109 -17.71 -8.52 7.76
C LEU A 109 -18.04 -7.09 7.39
N LYS A 110 -18.70 -6.39 8.30
CA LYS A 110 -18.92 -4.95 8.22
C LYS A 110 -18.25 -4.32 9.43
N PHE A 111 -17.47 -3.27 9.21
CA PHE A 111 -16.79 -2.54 10.27
C PHE A 111 -16.56 -1.09 9.87
N GLU A 112 -16.20 -0.30 10.87
CA GLU A 112 -15.81 1.09 10.71
C GLU A 112 -14.30 1.22 10.87
N LEU A 113 -13.69 2.02 9.99
CA LEU A 113 -12.27 2.35 10.09
C LEU A 113 -12.06 3.45 11.14
N ALA A 114 -11.02 3.34 11.95
CA ALA A 114 -10.64 4.43 12.85
C ALA A 114 -10.24 5.68 12.03
N GLU A 115 -10.50 6.88 12.56
CA GLU A 115 -10.20 8.15 11.87
C GLU A 115 -8.71 8.30 11.53
N GLN A 116 -7.83 7.73 12.36
CA GLN A 116 -6.38 7.76 12.17
C GLN A 116 -5.82 6.39 11.74
N ALA A 117 -6.66 5.56 11.12
CA ALA A 117 -6.21 4.23 10.73
C ALA A 117 -5.06 4.27 9.72
N LYS A 118 -4.06 3.44 9.96
CA LYS A 118 -2.91 3.27 9.09
C LYS A 118 -3.27 2.32 7.95
N ILE A 119 -3.21 2.81 6.72
CA ILE A 119 -3.44 1.99 5.53
C ILE A 119 -2.10 1.79 4.83
N ASP A 120 -1.57 0.58 4.96
CA ASP A 120 -0.38 0.15 4.24
C ASP A 120 -0.78 -0.41 2.87
N VAL A 121 0.04 -0.17 1.85
CA VAL A 121 -0.18 -0.64 0.48
C VAL A 121 1.02 -1.46 0.06
N ASN A 122 0.81 -2.71 -0.34
CA ASN A 122 1.80 -3.58 -0.95
C ASN A 122 1.21 -4.26 -2.19
N LEU A 123 1.38 -3.64 -3.35
CA LEU A 123 0.85 -4.14 -4.62
C LEU A 123 1.94 -4.81 -5.45
N SER A 124 1.58 -5.82 -6.21
CA SER A 124 2.49 -6.47 -7.16
C SER A 124 2.44 -5.82 -8.56
N ASP A 125 1.96 -4.59 -8.65
CA ASP A 125 1.77 -3.85 -9.90
C ASP A 125 2.05 -2.36 -9.72
N LEU A 126 2.21 -1.65 -10.84
CA LEU A 126 2.57 -0.23 -10.86
C LEU A 126 1.38 0.71 -11.07
N SER A 127 0.13 0.25 -10.89
CA SER A 127 -1.07 1.03 -11.18
C SER A 127 -1.18 2.33 -10.37
N LEU A 128 -0.58 2.35 -9.17
CA LEU A 128 -0.57 3.50 -8.28
C LEU A 128 0.74 4.31 -8.31
N ALA A 129 1.71 3.92 -9.14
CA ALA A 129 2.99 4.62 -9.25
C ALA A 129 2.79 6.03 -9.83
N ARG A 130 3.41 7.03 -9.21
CA ARG A 130 3.35 8.43 -9.61
C ARG A 130 4.74 8.99 -9.90
N PRO A 131 4.85 10.02 -10.77
CA PRO A 131 6.10 10.77 -10.90
C PRO A 131 6.55 11.31 -9.55
N GLY A 132 7.80 11.03 -9.17
CA GLY A 132 8.37 11.37 -7.86
C GLY A 132 8.55 10.19 -6.92
N ASP A 133 7.96 9.03 -7.23
CA ASP A 133 8.20 7.80 -6.46
C ASP A 133 9.62 7.29 -6.61
N LYS A 134 10.14 6.69 -5.55
CA LYS A 134 11.48 6.12 -5.55
C LYS A 134 11.44 4.75 -6.20
N ILE A 135 12.07 4.62 -7.37
CA ILE A 135 12.13 3.37 -8.13
C ILE A 135 13.51 2.75 -8.00
N THR A 136 13.57 1.50 -7.58
CA THR A 136 14.78 0.67 -7.54
C THR A 136 14.59 -0.52 -8.49
N VAL A 137 15.46 -0.63 -9.49
CA VAL A 137 15.44 -1.74 -10.46
C VAL A 137 16.68 -2.60 -10.25
N ARG A 138 16.48 -3.91 -10.13
CA ARG A 138 17.55 -4.91 -10.17
C ARG A 138 17.34 -5.79 -11.39
N GLY A 139 18.39 -6.03 -12.14
CA GLY A 139 18.29 -6.71 -13.41
C GLY A 139 19.62 -6.90 -14.09
N ARG A 140 19.57 -7.41 -15.31
CA ARG A 140 20.74 -7.60 -16.16
C ARG A 140 20.69 -6.62 -17.32
N MET A 141 21.82 -6.01 -17.63
CA MET A 141 21.97 -5.18 -18.82
C MET A 141 22.00 -6.07 -20.06
N PHE A 142 21.42 -5.62 -21.17
CA PHE A 142 21.55 -6.37 -22.43
C PHE A 142 22.98 -6.20 -22.99
N PRO A 143 23.68 -7.31 -23.32
CA PRO A 143 24.98 -7.23 -23.95
C PRO A 143 24.88 -6.46 -25.28
N GLY A 144 25.75 -5.47 -25.48
CA GLY A 144 25.81 -4.68 -26.72
C GLY A 144 24.79 -3.55 -26.85
N GLN A 145 23.88 -3.36 -25.89
CA GLN A 145 22.93 -2.23 -25.89
C GLN A 145 23.05 -1.37 -24.61
N PRO A 146 23.94 -0.37 -24.61
CA PRO A 146 24.04 0.57 -23.50
C PRO A 146 22.72 1.30 -23.27
N GLY A 147 22.25 1.33 -22.02
CA GLY A 147 20.96 1.95 -21.65
C GLY A 147 19.73 1.07 -21.82
N VAL A 148 19.89 -0.21 -22.18
CA VAL A 148 18.80 -1.19 -22.20
C VAL A 148 19.09 -2.34 -21.22
N GLY A 149 18.11 -2.69 -20.40
CA GLY A 149 18.24 -3.79 -19.45
C GLY A 149 16.94 -4.56 -19.26
N GLN A 150 17.05 -5.79 -18.80
CA GLN A 150 15.93 -6.62 -18.36
C GLN A 150 15.85 -6.58 -16.83
N ALA A 151 14.69 -6.20 -16.29
CA ALA A 151 14.47 -6.22 -14.84
C ALA A 151 14.14 -7.63 -14.35
N ALA A 152 14.84 -8.07 -13.31
CA ALA A 152 14.42 -9.22 -12.50
C ALA A 152 13.47 -8.77 -11.38
N GLU A 153 13.71 -7.60 -10.81
CA GLU A 153 12.94 -7.05 -9.69
C GLU A 153 12.81 -5.53 -9.83
N VAL A 154 11.59 -5.02 -9.64
CA VAL A 154 11.28 -3.59 -9.62
C VAL A 154 10.57 -3.30 -8.32
N ARG A 155 11.21 -2.49 -7.47
CA ARG A 155 10.61 -1.98 -6.23
C ARG A 155 10.31 -0.50 -6.38
N VAL A 156 9.06 -0.13 -6.12
CA VAL A 156 8.60 1.25 -6.09
C VAL A 156 8.18 1.57 -4.67
N VAL A 157 8.71 2.66 -4.12
CA VAL A 157 8.28 3.22 -2.85
C VAL A 157 7.57 4.52 -3.15
N ALA A 158 6.27 4.58 -2.83
CA ALA A 158 5.45 5.76 -3.02
C ALA A 158 6.02 6.91 -2.18
N ALA A 159 6.30 8.04 -2.82
CA ALA A 159 6.83 9.23 -2.13
C ALA A 159 5.71 10.03 -1.45
N ALA A 160 4.48 9.91 -1.95
CA ALA A 160 3.29 10.57 -1.42
C ALA A 160 2.27 9.55 -0.90
N VAL A 161 1.43 9.96 0.06
CA VAL A 161 0.32 9.15 0.54
C VAL A 161 -0.66 8.89 -0.61
N LEU A 162 -0.89 7.62 -0.90
CA LEU A 162 -1.77 7.17 -1.97
C LEU A 162 -3.24 7.44 -1.60
N GLY A 163 -4.06 7.79 -2.57
CA GLY A 163 -5.49 8.07 -2.34
C GLY A 163 -5.82 9.47 -1.86
N ALA A 164 -4.89 10.22 -1.24
CA ALA A 164 -5.14 11.61 -0.89
C ALA A 164 -5.50 12.42 -2.15
N ALA A 165 -6.68 13.07 -2.15
CA ALA A 165 -7.02 14.09 -3.13
C ALA A 165 -5.82 15.02 -3.30
N LYS A 166 -5.37 15.21 -4.54
CA LYS A 166 -4.19 16.02 -4.89
C LYS A 166 -4.18 17.28 -4.04
N THR A 167 -3.34 17.34 -3.01
CA THR A 167 -3.01 18.62 -2.42
C THR A 167 -2.39 19.41 -3.55
N LYS A 168 -3.11 20.45 -3.97
CA LYS A 168 -2.65 21.49 -4.87
C LYS A 168 -1.16 21.74 -4.58
N PRO A 169 -0.28 21.74 -5.59
CA PRO A 169 1.15 21.82 -5.37
C PRO A 169 1.42 23.01 -4.45
N THR A 170 1.94 22.73 -3.26
CA THR A 170 2.44 23.79 -2.39
C THR A 170 3.57 24.42 -3.18
N LYS A 171 3.30 25.65 -3.62
CA LYS A 171 4.23 26.55 -4.30
C LYS A 171 5.59 26.42 -3.60
N PRO A 172 6.68 26.14 -4.33
CA PRO A 172 7.98 25.99 -3.71
C PRO A 172 8.25 27.23 -2.85
N GLU A 173 8.58 26.99 -1.58
CA GLU A 173 9.04 28.03 -0.67
C GLU A 173 10.14 28.82 -1.38
N PRO A 174 10.02 30.16 -1.47
CA PRO A 174 11.09 30.96 -2.02
C PRO A 174 12.32 30.76 -1.14
N LYS A 175 13.41 30.27 -1.74
CA LYS A 175 14.74 30.23 -1.13
C LYS A 175 15.00 31.60 -0.49
N SER A 176 14.93 31.66 0.84
CA SER A 176 15.39 32.81 1.60
C SER A 176 16.84 33.07 1.22
N LYS A 177 17.04 34.24 0.63
CA LYS A 177 18.35 34.84 0.39
C LYS A 177 19.15 34.82 1.68
N LYS A 178 20.34 34.24 1.61
CA LYS A 178 21.47 34.49 2.53
C LYS A 178 21.53 35.99 2.85
N PRO A 179 21.47 36.43 4.12
CA PRO A 179 21.97 37.74 4.50
C PRO A 179 23.50 37.70 4.43
N ALA A 180 24.08 38.64 3.69
CA ALA A 180 25.50 38.92 3.71
C ALA A 180 25.88 39.45 5.11
N THR A 181 26.77 38.76 5.80
CA THR A 181 27.42 39.30 7.00
C THR A 181 28.72 39.96 6.55
N ALA A 182 28.70 41.30 6.52
CA ALA A 182 29.92 42.09 6.56
C ALA A 182 30.61 41.85 7.91
N THR A 183 31.89 41.49 7.88
CA THR A 183 32.76 41.59 9.06
C THR A 183 33.99 42.40 8.64
N LYS A 184 34.15 43.53 9.32
CA LYS A 184 35.33 44.40 9.33
C LYS A 184 36.54 43.63 9.84
N GLU A 185 37.69 43.81 9.21
CA GLU A 185 38.99 43.67 9.89
C GLU A 185 39.56 45.07 10.11
N GLU A 186 40.11 45.21 11.32
CA GLU A 186 40.82 46.35 11.90
C GLU A 186 42.31 46.24 11.56
#